data_AF-A0A0B7KBR8-F1
#
_entry.id   AF-A0A0B7KBR8-F1
#
_cell.length_a   1.000
_cell.length_b   1.000
_cell.length_c   1.000
_cell.angle_alpha   90.00
_cell.angle_beta   90.00
_cell.angle_gamma   90.00
#
_symmetry.space_group_name_H-M   'P 1'
#
loop_
_entity.id
_entity.type
_entity.pdbx_description
1 polymer ?
#
loop_
_entity_poly.entity_id
_entity_poly.type
_entity_poly.pdbx_seq_one_letter_code
_entity_poly.pdbx_strand_id
1 'polypeptide(L)'
;QCTPELQHAVGLIGGLLEGDPDLRAPSIRLHKWLSQRVLLQAIERPSDIEHLEILQALLLNILFGWYIGETELVRMACMALPTLTMCTREAGYFRVEGVVAQDEKSASHVSRWLIREQKKRLAYAVFRLDCYLHLLRDYPPSIRVPELCLHYPCSEVAWNATTVGDWELALAREPLGRMDKTYSLTCMQALSDTIRPNLAFLLPEDFETGVVAMQSRLWEEVQHEHETTLYSVSPSFDIRQASVGIAGYGLSWQVQLDMWRSTMDHLTGRNVGFCDKSTETWFYFTAKMQYHMSFLRMYADLTLIQRLIDGLSTNNYSPSLIRRFEARIQLWTKSSNAKQALWHAVQILQQFKETALGIKASRSLVCPSTVTCLFRAAQVVWAICRSVLSCDLCETSSAQHDNTWHTHRGVKAVYDLMELQNDGELGFWNDNRAKASIGNIPFCACHMPAILDLYIESLQMSTLGWSSVTPVTDALAALKLQQ
;
A
#
# COMPACT_ATOMS: atom_id res chain seq x y z
N GLN A 1 26.75 7.24 -22.91
CA GLN A 1 25.94 6.10 -23.40
C GLN A 1 25.60 5.27 -22.17
N CYS A 2 24.35 4.85 -22.01
CA CYS A 2 23.95 4.03 -20.85
C CYS A 2 24.49 2.61 -20.96
N THR A 3 24.76 1.99 -19.82
CA THR A 3 25.12 0.58 -19.65
C THR A 3 24.11 -0.34 -20.34
N PRO A 4 24.56 -1.48 -20.89
CA PRO A 4 23.66 -2.43 -21.54
C PRO A 4 22.63 -2.98 -20.55
N GLU A 5 22.98 -3.18 -19.28
CA GLU A 5 22.07 -3.66 -18.24
C GLU A 5 20.85 -2.75 -18.08
N LEU A 6 21.07 -1.43 -18.01
CA LEU A 6 19.98 -0.47 -17.91
C LEU A 6 19.10 -0.47 -19.17
N GLN A 7 19.70 -0.58 -20.36
CA GLN A 7 18.94 -0.68 -21.61
C GLN A 7 18.05 -1.92 -21.65
N HIS A 8 18.56 -3.08 -21.21
CA HIS A 8 17.76 -4.31 -21.12
C HIS A 8 16.64 -4.17 -20.08
N ALA A 9 16.92 -3.55 -18.93
CA ALA A 9 15.91 -3.32 -17.89
C ALA A 9 14.79 -2.39 -18.37
N VAL A 10 15.13 -1.32 -19.10
CA VAL A 10 14.16 -0.41 -19.72
C VAL A 10 13.33 -1.14 -20.78
N GLY A 11 13.96 -1.93 -21.65
CA GLY A 11 13.25 -2.75 -22.64
C GLY A 11 12.30 -3.76 -22.00
N LEU A 12 12.71 -4.35 -20.87
CA LEU A 12 11.90 -5.29 -20.10
C LEU A 12 10.63 -4.63 -19.54
N ILE A 13 10.73 -3.42 -18.99
CA ILE A 13 9.57 -2.64 -18.53
C ILE A 13 8.73 -2.13 -19.71
N GLY A 14 9.35 -1.78 -20.83
CA GLY A 14 8.64 -1.43 -22.07
C GLY A 14 7.74 -2.56 -22.56
N GLY A 15 8.28 -3.78 -22.67
CA GLY A 15 7.49 -4.96 -23.06
C GLY A 15 6.41 -5.32 -22.05
N LEU A 16 6.68 -5.08 -20.76
CA LEU A 16 5.69 -5.20 -19.69
C LEU A 16 4.51 -4.23 -19.91
N LEU A 17 4.78 -2.96 -20.19
CA LEU A 17 3.76 -1.92 -20.44
C LEU A 17 2.98 -2.14 -21.75
N GLU A 18 3.64 -2.67 -22.79
CA GLU A 18 3.00 -3.00 -24.07
C GLU A 18 1.95 -4.11 -23.91
N GLY A 19 2.21 -5.08 -23.03
CA GLY A 19 1.27 -6.15 -22.70
C GLY A 19 1.12 -7.20 -23.81
N ASP A 20 2.07 -7.28 -24.74
CA ASP A 20 2.08 -8.29 -25.81
C ASP A 20 2.32 -9.70 -25.21
N PRO A 21 1.38 -10.65 -25.36
CA PRO A 21 1.54 -12.02 -24.90
C PRO A 21 2.79 -12.72 -25.47
N ASP A 22 3.20 -12.38 -26.70
CA ASP A 22 4.34 -13.02 -27.37
C ASP A 22 5.69 -12.60 -26.75
N LEU A 23 5.74 -11.39 -26.17
CA LEU A 23 6.92 -10.89 -25.47
C LEU A 23 7.09 -11.47 -24.06
N ARG A 24 6.07 -12.15 -23.52
CA ARG A 24 6.06 -12.63 -22.14
C ARG A 24 7.20 -13.61 -21.84
N ALA A 25 7.27 -14.72 -22.58
CA ALA A 25 8.28 -15.76 -22.34
C ALA A 25 9.72 -15.25 -22.58
N PRO A 26 10.01 -14.48 -23.65
CA PRO A 26 11.29 -13.79 -23.80
C PRO A 26 11.63 -12.86 -22.63
N SER A 27 10.67 -12.05 -22.17
CA SER A 27 10.86 -11.11 -21.05
C SER A 27 11.20 -11.81 -19.75
N ILE A 28 10.53 -12.93 -19.44
CA ILE A 28 10.86 -13.74 -18.25
C ILE A 28 12.29 -14.31 -18.34
N ARG A 29 12.72 -14.77 -19.52
CA ARG A 29 14.11 -15.24 -19.70
C ARG A 29 15.12 -14.10 -19.52
N LEU A 30 14.84 -12.93 -20.09
CA LEU A 30 15.68 -11.74 -19.94
C LEU A 30 15.77 -11.30 -18.48
N HIS A 31 14.64 -11.25 -17.77
CA HIS A 31 14.58 -10.93 -16.34
C HIS A 31 15.47 -11.85 -15.49
N LYS A 32 15.41 -13.17 -15.71
CA LYS A 32 16.21 -14.14 -14.96
C LYS A 32 17.71 -13.97 -15.21
N TRP A 33 18.10 -13.78 -16.47
CA TRP A 33 19.49 -13.51 -16.85
C TRP A 33 19.99 -12.19 -16.26
N LEU A 34 19.20 -11.13 -16.41
CA LEU A 34 19.55 -9.79 -15.95
C LEU A 34 19.68 -9.77 -14.43
N SER A 35 18.78 -10.45 -13.71
CA SER A 35 18.77 -10.51 -12.24
C SER A 35 20.09 -10.99 -11.67
N GLN A 36 20.72 -12.01 -12.25
CA GLN A 36 22.00 -12.53 -11.75
C GLN A 36 23.12 -11.52 -11.98
N ARG A 37 23.11 -10.89 -13.16
CA ARG A 37 24.17 -10.00 -13.62
C ARG A 37 24.17 -8.65 -12.89
N VAL A 38 23.01 -7.99 -12.79
CA VAL A 38 22.89 -6.69 -12.11
C VAL A 38 23.08 -6.80 -10.61
N LEU A 39 22.70 -7.94 -10.00
CA LEU A 39 22.92 -8.17 -8.57
C LEU A 39 24.42 -8.25 -8.26
N LEU A 40 25.19 -8.99 -9.07
CA LEU A 40 26.63 -9.11 -8.89
C LEU A 40 27.33 -7.75 -9.09
N GLN A 41 27.01 -7.04 -10.17
CA GLN A 41 27.63 -5.73 -10.47
C GLN A 41 27.26 -4.66 -9.43
N ALA A 42 26.06 -4.71 -8.87
CA ALA A 42 25.66 -3.80 -7.79
C ALA A 42 26.56 -3.96 -6.55
N ILE A 43 27.04 -5.19 -6.28
CA ILE A 43 27.94 -5.52 -5.18
C ILE A 43 29.39 -5.14 -5.52
N GLU A 44 29.84 -5.44 -6.72
CA GLU A 44 31.22 -5.14 -7.18
C GLU A 44 31.51 -3.64 -7.23
N ARG A 45 30.46 -2.81 -7.35
CA ARG A 45 30.53 -1.34 -7.35
C ARG A 45 31.54 -0.81 -8.37
N PRO A 46 31.16 -0.74 -9.67
CA PRO A 46 31.98 -0.13 -10.71
C PRO A 46 32.12 1.40 -10.48
N SER A 47 32.44 2.17 -11.52
CA SER A 47 32.49 3.63 -11.40
C SER A 47 31.16 4.21 -10.88
N ASP A 48 31.15 5.39 -10.24
CA ASP A 48 29.94 5.95 -9.62
C ASP A 48 28.78 6.13 -10.61
N ILE A 49 29.07 6.50 -11.86
CA ILE A 49 28.06 6.66 -12.93
C ILE A 49 27.50 5.30 -13.32
N GLU A 50 28.36 4.32 -13.59
CA GLU A 50 27.92 2.97 -13.94
C GLU A 50 27.15 2.34 -12.79
N HIS A 51 27.58 2.55 -11.54
CA HIS A 51 26.91 2.01 -10.36
C HIS A 51 25.49 2.56 -10.21
N LEU A 52 25.27 3.85 -10.46
CA LEU A 52 23.92 4.42 -10.50
C LEU A 52 23.03 3.70 -11.52
N GLU A 53 23.52 3.51 -12.74
CA GLU A 53 22.76 2.83 -13.80
C GLU A 53 22.50 1.34 -13.49
N ILE A 54 23.45 0.66 -12.86
CA ILE A 54 23.26 -0.73 -12.39
C ILE A 54 22.19 -0.81 -11.29
N LEU A 55 22.18 0.12 -10.33
CA LEU A 55 21.15 0.17 -9.29
C LEU A 55 19.77 0.50 -9.86
N GLN A 56 19.69 1.38 -10.87
CA GLN A 56 18.46 1.63 -11.63
C GLN A 56 17.99 0.36 -12.37
N ALA A 57 18.91 -0.36 -13.02
CA ALA A 57 18.60 -1.61 -13.71
C ALA A 57 18.08 -2.68 -12.73
N LEU A 58 18.70 -2.80 -11.55
CA LEU A 58 18.28 -3.70 -10.49
C LEU A 58 16.88 -3.34 -9.96
N LEU A 59 16.60 -2.05 -9.73
CA LEU A 59 15.28 -1.56 -9.34
C LEU A 59 14.20 -1.95 -10.36
N LEU A 60 14.42 -1.63 -11.63
CA LEU A 60 13.48 -1.95 -12.72
C LEU A 60 13.26 -3.46 -12.84
N ASN A 61 14.32 -4.26 -12.68
CA ASN A 61 14.22 -5.70 -12.72
C ASN A 61 13.41 -6.29 -11.55
N ILE A 62 13.54 -5.72 -10.34
CA ILE A 62 12.70 -6.07 -9.18
C ILE A 62 11.22 -5.73 -9.45
N LEU A 63 10.96 -4.53 -9.96
CA LEU A 63 9.60 -4.11 -10.32
C LEU A 63 8.98 -5.06 -11.34
N PHE A 64 9.70 -5.45 -12.38
CA PHE A 64 9.20 -6.43 -13.36
C PHE A 64 8.74 -7.73 -12.70
N GLY A 65 9.56 -8.31 -11.81
CA GLY A 65 9.20 -9.54 -11.11
C GLY A 65 7.93 -9.40 -10.26
N TRP A 66 7.73 -8.27 -9.61
CA TRP A 66 6.53 -7.98 -8.83
C TRP A 66 5.28 -7.80 -9.70
N TYR A 67 5.39 -7.06 -10.79
CA TYR A 67 4.26 -6.78 -11.68
C TYR A 67 3.82 -8.01 -12.49
N ILE A 68 4.75 -8.89 -12.89
CA ILE A 68 4.41 -10.19 -13.48
C ILE A 68 3.73 -11.10 -12.46
N GLY A 69 4.19 -11.06 -11.21
CA GLY A 69 3.55 -11.75 -10.08
C GLY A 69 3.63 -13.27 -10.09
N GLU A 70 4.45 -13.87 -10.97
CA GLU A 70 4.78 -15.30 -10.87
C GLU A 70 5.56 -15.57 -9.58
N THR A 71 5.16 -16.59 -8.83
CA THR A 71 5.70 -16.89 -7.49
C THR A 71 7.23 -16.94 -7.44
N GLU A 72 7.86 -17.55 -8.46
CA GLU A 72 9.31 -17.62 -8.56
C GLU A 72 9.96 -16.24 -8.72
N LEU A 73 9.40 -15.40 -9.61
CA LEU A 73 9.94 -14.08 -9.92
C LEU A 73 9.73 -13.10 -8.77
N VAL A 74 8.56 -13.15 -8.12
CA VAL A 74 8.29 -12.39 -6.89
C VAL A 74 9.31 -12.77 -5.81
N ARG A 75 9.59 -14.07 -5.65
CA ARG A 75 10.61 -14.53 -4.68
C ARG A 75 12.00 -13.99 -5.03
N MET A 76 12.42 -14.03 -6.30
CA MET A 76 13.69 -13.45 -6.74
C MET A 76 13.78 -11.96 -6.42
N ALA A 77 12.72 -11.21 -6.76
CA ALA A 77 12.61 -9.79 -6.51
C ALA A 77 12.69 -9.46 -5.00
N CYS A 78 12.01 -10.23 -4.14
CA CYS A 78 12.11 -10.10 -2.68
C CYS A 78 13.53 -10.35 -2.15
N MET A 79 14.29 -11.27 -2.75
CA MET A 79 15.68 -11.55 -2.35
C MET A 79 16.66 -10.49 -2.84
N ALA A 80 16.35 -9.82 -3.95
CA ALA A 80 17.21 -8.80 -4.56
C ALA A 80 17.05 -7.41 -3.92
N LEU A 81 15.86 -7.11 -3.36
CA LEU A 81 15.56 -5.83 -2.74
C LEU A 81 16.49 -5.49 -1.55
N PRO A 82 16.80 -6.39 -0.59
CA PRO A 82 17.77 -6.11 0.45
C PRO A 82 19.15 -5.70 -0.08
N THR A 83 19.61 -6.34 -1.16
CA THR A 83 20.88 -5.98 -1.82
C THR A 83 20.79 -4.58 -2.43
N LEU A 84 19.72 -4.25 -3.14
CA LEU A 84 19.50 -2.91 -3.68
C LEU A 84 19.51 -1.85 -2.58
N THR A 85 18.80 -2.10 -1.48
CA THR A 85 18.77 -1.23 -0.30
C THR A 85 20.17 -1.01 0.27
N MET A 86 20.93 -2.09 0.48
CA MET A 86 22.29 -2.00 1.01
C MET A 86 23.24 -1.26 0.07
N CYS A 87 23.24 -1.57 -1.23
CA CYS A 87 24.09 -0.90 -2.20
C CYS A 87 23.75 0.60 -2.33
N THR A 88 22.45 0.96 -2.25
CA THR A 88 22.00 2.36 -2.25
C THR A 88 22.47 3.10 -1.00
N ARG A 89 22.48 2.41 0.16
CA ARG A 89 22.99 2.94 1.43
C ARG A 89 24.50 3.17 1.38
N GLU A 90 25.27 2.19 0.92
CA GLU A 90 26.73 2.28 0.76
C GLU A 90 27.15 3.30 -0.30
N ALA A 91 26.31 3.54 -1.30
CA ALA A 91 26.50 4.61 -2.27
C ALA A 91 26.22 6.01 -1.68
N GLY A 92 25.69 6.10 -0.46
CA GLY A 92 25.40 7.37 0.22
C GLY A 92 24.19 8.12 -0.34
N TYR A 93 23.33 7.46 -1.11
CA TYR A 93 22.23 8.11 -1.83
C TYR A 93 21.08 8.56 -0.94
N PHE A 94 20.97 8.06 0.29
CA PHE A 94 19.95 8.50 1.26
C PHE A 94 20.26 9.84 1.94
N ARG A 95 21.40 10.48 1.64
CA ARG A 95 21.85 11.71 2.30
C ARG A 95 22.25 12.77 1.28
N VAL A 96 21.87 14.03 1.53
CA VAL A 96 22.26 15.16 0.69
C VAL A 96 23.78 15.25 0.55
N GLU A 97 24.52 15.11 1.65
CA GLU A 97 25.99 15.22 1.65
C GLU A 97 26.62 14.09 0.83
N GLY A 98 26.08 12.88 0.92
CA GLY A 98 26.57 11.72 0.16
C GLY A 98 26.36 11.89 -1.34
N VAL A 99 25.22 12.43 -1.74
CA VAL A 99 24.90 12.74 -3.15
C VAL A 99 25.79 13.86 -3.69
N VAL A 100 25.95 14.96 -2.93
CA VAL A 100 26.74 16.14 -3.33
C VAL A 100 28.25 15.84 -3.40
N ALA A 101 28.76 14.97 -2.52
CA ALA A 101 30.19 14.60 -2.50
C ALA A 101 30.67 13.91 -3.78
N GLN A 102 29.75 13.37 -4.57
CA GLN A 102 30.03 12.64 -5.82
C GLN A 102 29.86 13.51 -7.08
N ASP A 103 29.74 14.82 -6.92
CA ASP A 103 29.68 15.74 -8.04
C ASP A 103 30.99 15.75 -8.83
N GLU A 104 30.87 15.58 -10.15
CA GLU A 104 31.96 15.86 -11.06
C GLU A 104 32.18 17.38 -11.15
N LYS A 105 33.32 17.88 -10.66
CA LYS A 105 33.61 19.32 -10.60
C LYS A 105 33.67 19.99 -11.97
N SER A 106 34.03 19.26 -13.02
CA SER A 106 34.07 19.72 -14.41
C SER A 106 32.69 19.80 -15.07
N ALA A 107 31.67 19.16 -14.50
CA ALA A 107 30.35 19.09 -15.12
C ALA A 107 29.57 20.40 -14.98
N SER A 108 28.75 20.69 -15.99
CA SER A 108 27.85 21.84 -15.98
C SER A 108 26.87 21.78 -14.79
N HIS A 109 26.32 22.92 -14.38
CA HIS A 109 25.32 22.96 -13.30
C HIS A 109 24.10 22.06 -13.62
N VAL A 110 23.63 22.06 -14.86
CA VAL A 110 22.50 21.23 -15.32
C VAL A 110 22.85 19.75 -15.23
N SER A 111 24.05 19.36 -15.69
CA SER A 111 24.51 17.97 -15.63
C SER A 111 24.62 17.47 -14.18
N ARG A 112 25.15 18.30 -13.27
CA ARG A 112 25.23 17.98 -11.84
C ARG A 112 23.84 17.84 -11.22
N TRP A 113 22.93 18.77 -11.52
CA TRP A 113 21.55 18.69 -11.07
C TRP A 113 20.89 17.38 -11.52
N LEU A 114 21.01 17.02 -12.81
CA LEU A 114 20.39 15.83 -13.38
C LEU A 114 20.85 14.56 -12.66
N ILE A 115 22.15 14.39 -12.43
CA ILE A 115 22.69 13.21 -11.73
C ILE A 115 22.26 13.17 -10.26
N ARG A 116 22.24 14.31 -9.57
CA ARG A 116 21.75 14.39 -8.19
C ARG A 116 20.27 14.03 -8.09
N GLU A 117 19.46 14.52 -9.03
CA GLU A 117 18.03 14.24 -9.08
C GLU A 117 17.78 12.75 -9.37
N GLN A 118 18.55 12.12 -10.26
CA GLN A 118 18.49 10.67 -10.51
C GLN A 118 18.79 9.86 -9.25
N LYS A 119 19.87 10.19 -8.52
CA LYS A 119 20.24 9.52 -7.26
C LYS A 119 19.14 9.67 -6.21
N LYS A 120 18.58 10.88 -6.09
CA LYS A 120 17.46 11.18 -5.20
C LYS A 120 16.23 10.34 -5.56
N ARG A 121 15.77 10.37 -6.81
CA ARG A 121 14.61 9.61 -7.28
C ARG A 121 14.79 8.10 -7.10
N LEU A 122 16.00 7.57 -7.34
CA LEU A 122 16.35 6.19 -7.04
C LEU A 122 16.18 5.88 -5.53
N ALA A 123 16.73 6.71 -4.65
CA ALA A 123 16.62 6.52 -3.20
C ALA A 123 15.16 6.53 -2.71
N TYR A 124 14.32 7.45 -3.22
CA TYR A 124 12.88 7.46 -2.91
C TYR A 124 12.16 6.23 -3.46
N ALA A 125 12.48 5.79 -4.67
CA ALA A 125 11.89 4.58 -5.24
C ALA A 125 12.25 3.32 -4.43
N VAL A 126 13.52 3.20 -4.01
CA VAL A 126 13.98 2.11 -3.13
C VAL A 126 13.27 2.16 -1.77
N PHE A 127 13.15 3.33 -1.17
CA PHE A 127 12.41 3.54 0.08
C PHE A 127 10.96 3.09 -0.02
N ARG A 128 10.24 3.55 -1.06
CA ARG A 128 8.84 3.17 -1.31
C ARG A 128 8.70 1.66 -1.50
N LEU A 129 9.60 1.08 -2.29
CA LEU A 129 9.59 -0.35 -2.60
C LEU A 129 9.86 -1.21 -1.36
N ASP A 130 10.81 -0.82 -0.50
CA ASP A 130 11.08 -1.47 0.78
C ASP A 130 9.84 -1.47 1.69
N CYS A 131 9.12 -0.36 1.76
CA CYS A 131 7.87 -0.27 2.51
C CYS A 131 6.69 -0.99 1.83
N TYR A 132 6.69 -1.19 0.51
CA TYR A 132 5.69 -2.04 -0.15
C TYR A 132 5.89 -3.53 0.14
N LEU A 133 7.14 -3.98 0.32
CA LEU A 133 7.43 -5.36 0.72
C LEU A 133 6.73 -5.70 2.03
N HIS A 134 6.69 -4.74 2.94
CA HIS A 134 5.98 -4.85 4.21
C HIS A 134 4.49 -5.18 4.03
N LEU A 135 3.81 -4.59 3.04
CA LEU A 135 2.41 -4.91 2.75
C LEU A 135 2.25 -6.29 2.14
N LEU A 136 3.14 -6.63 1.21
CA LEU A 136 3.12 -7.87 0.44
C LEU A 136 3.39 -9.10 1.31
N ARG A 137 4.30 -8.98 2.28
CA ARG A 137 4.87 -10.12 3.02
C ARG A 137 4.71 -10.05 4.53
N ASP A 138 4.18 -8.94 5.04
CA ASP A 138 4.12 -8.62 6.47
C ASP A 138 5.49 -8.64 7.17
N TYR A 139 6.54 -8.27 6.44
CA TYR A 139 7.89 -8.06 6.98
C TYR A 139 8.07 -6.60 7.42
N PRO A 140 8.93 -6.30 8.40
CA PRO A 140 9.26 -4.91 8.71
C PRO A 140 9.98 -4.26 7.53
N PRO A 141 9.69 -2.99 7.20
CA PRO A 141 10.55 -2.20 6.32
C PRO A 141 11.98 -2.13 6.89
N SER A 142 12.97 -2.25 6.02
CA SER A 142 14.39 -2.23 6.39
C SER A 142 15.00 -0.82 6.38
N ILE A 143 14.35 0.14 5.72
CA ILE A 143 14.79 1.55 5.68
C ILE A 143 13.92 2.36 6.63
N ARG A 144 14.55 3.02 7.60
CA ARG A 144 13.85 3.89 8.54
C ARG A 144 13.76 5.31 7.99
N VAL A 145 12.67 6.01 8.31
CA VAL A 145 12.44 7.42 7.90
C VAL A 145 13.62 8.34 8.22
N PRO A 146 14.29 8.25 9.39
CA PRO A 146 15.46 9.09 9.68
C PRO A 146 16.67 8.83 8.79
N GLU A 147 16.72 7.72 8.05
CA GLU A 147 17.80 7.47 7.08
C GLU A 147 17.63 8.31 5.81
N LEU A 148 16.39 8.64 5.42
CA LEU A 148 16.06 9.40 4.21
C LEU A 148 16.25 10.91 4.42
N CYS A 149 17.51 11.32 4.60
CA CYS A 149 17.95 12.70 4.72
C CYS A 149 18.15 13.35 3.35
N LEU A 150 17.12 13.33 2.50
CA LEU A 150 17.09 14.00 1.20
C LEU A 150 15.98 15.04 1.17
N HIS A 151 16.15 16.11 0.39
CA HIS A 151 15.03 16.98 0.01
C HIS A 151 14.00 16.20 -0.82
N TYR A 152 12.82 16.76 -1.03
CA TYR A 152 11.82 16.17 -1.91
C TYR A 152 12.32 16.10 -3.36
N PRO A 153 11.91 15.08 -4.16
CA PRO A 153 12.07 15.12 -5.62
C PRO A 153 11.45 16.38 -6.22
N CYS A 154 12.02 16.86 -7.33
CA CYS A 154 11.36 17.92 -8.08
C CYS A 154 10.06 17.38 -8.70
N SER A 155 9.16 18.30 -9.05
CA SER A 155 7.92 17.98 -9.76
C SER A 155 8.17 17.27 -11.09
N GLU A 156 7.18 16.52 -11.56
CA GLU A 156 7.25 15.85 -12.86
C GLU A 156 7.40 16.83 -14.02
N VAL A 157 6.87 18.06 -13.90
CA VAL A 157 7.08 19.09 -14.94
C VAL A 157 8.53 19.52 -15.01
N ALA A 158 9.21 19.70 -13.87
CA ALA A 158 10.64 20.03 -13.86
C ALA A 158 11.50 18.85 -14.36
N TRP A 159 11.13 17.62 -14.00
CA TRP A 159 11.85 16.42 -14.43
C TRP A 159 11.72 16.14 -15.93
N ASN A 160 10.52 16.30 -16.49
CA ASN A 160 10.23 15.99 -17.88
C ASN A 160 10.48 17.16 -18.85
N ALA A 161 11.06 18.27 -18.37
CA ALA A 161 11.41 19.41 -19.20
C ALA A 161 12.46 19.02 -20.26
N THR A 162 12.14 19.26 -21.54
CA THR A 162 13.01 18.88 -22.66
C THR A 162 14.05 19.93 -23.03
N THR A 163 13.90 21.16 -22.53
CA THR A 163 14.84 22.26 -22.77
C THR A 163 15.30 22.87 -21.45
N VAL A 164 16.49 23.47 -21.46
CA VAL A 164 17.03 24.16 -20.28
C VAL A 164 16.13 25.31 -19.83
N GLY A 165 15.55 26.05 -20.77
CA GLY A 165 14.64 27.16 -20.45
C GLY A 165 13.34 26.70 -19.78
N ASP A 166 12.74 25.60 -20.27
CA ASP A 166 11.54 25.02 -19.65
C ASP A 166 11.86 24.47 -18.25
N TRP A 167 13.04 23.86 -18.10
CA TRP A 167 13.52 23.34 -16.82
C TRP A 167 13.72 24.46 -15.79
N GLU A 168 14.37 25.56 -16.14
CA GLU A 168 14.56 26.72 -15.26
C GLU A 168 13.21 27.35 -14.87
N LEU A 169 12.29 27.47 -15.83
CA LEU A 169 10.94 27.98 -15.59
C LEU A 169 10.14 27.07 -14.64
N ALA A 170 10.25 25.75 -14.81
CA ALA A 170 9.60 24.77 -13.95
C ALA A 170 10.17 24.80 -12.53
N LEU A 171 11.50 24.85 -12.38
CA LEU A 171 12.15 24.97 -11.07
C LEU A 171 11.79 26.29 -10.36
N ALA A 172 11.66 27.39 -11.10
CA ALA A 172 11.22 28.67 -10.54
C ALA A 172 9.76 28.65 -10.02
N ARG A 173 8.97 27.69 -10.49
CA ARG A 173 7.56 27.47 -10.08
C ARG A 173 7.40 26.41 -9.00
N GLU A 174 8.47 25.68 -8.64
CA GLU A 174 8.41 24.67 -7.59
C GLU A 174 7.86 25.27 -6.29
N PRO A 175 7.02 24.53 -5.55
CA PRO A 175 6.47 25.03 -4.30
C PRO A 175 7.56 25.38 -3.28
N LEU A 176 7.39 26.53 -2.61
CA LEU A 176 8.34 27.02 -1.60
C LEU A 176 8.46 26.04 -0.42
N GLY A 177 9.66 25.92 0.15
CA GLY A 177 9.93 25.09 1.33
C GLY A 177 10.35 23.64 1.02
N ARG A 178 10.14 23.13 -0.19
CA ARG A 178 10.47 21.74 -0.58
C ARG A 178 11.97 21.42 -0.53
N MET A 179 12.79 22.44 -0.75
CA MET A 179 14.25 22.34 -0.78
C MET A 179 14.91 22.80 0.52
N ASP A 180 14.13 23.24 1.51
CA ASP A 180 14.66 23.84 2.74
C ASP A 180 14.92 22.80 3.83
N LYS A 181 14.20 21.67 3.77
CA LYS A 181 14.24 20.62 4.79
C LYS A 181 14.33 19.25 4.13
N THR A 182 15.01 18.33 4.79
CA THR A 182 14.96 16.92 4.40
C THR A 182 13.57 16.35 4.65
N TYR A 183 13.25 15.29 3.93
CA TYR A 183 12.05 14.50 4.10
C TYR A 183 11.92 13.95 5.52
N SER A 184 13.01 13.37 6.04
CA SER A 184 13.06 12.88 7.42
C SER A 184 12.67 13.95 8.44
N LEU A 185 13.19 15.18 8.30
CA LEU A 185 12.84 16.30 9.17
C LEU A 185 11.38 16.73 8.99
N THR A 186 10.89 16.76 7.74
CA THR A 186 9.50 17.11 7.45
C THR A 186 8.52 16.11 8.04
N CYS A 187 8.79 14.81 7.92
CA CYS A 187 7.99 13.76 8.57
C CYS A 187 8.02 13.88 10.09
N MET A 188 9.20 14.09 10.70
CA MET A 188 9.29 14.29 12.15
C MET A 188 8.47 15.51 12.61
N GLN A 189 8.48 16.60 11.85
CA GLN A 189 7.69 17.81 12.14
C GLN A 189 6.20 17.60 11.92
N ALA A 190 5.80 16.87 10.87
CA ALA A 190 4.41 16.53 10.58
C ALA A 190 3.79 15.67 11.69
N LEU A 191 4.59 14.76 12.24
CA LEU A 191 4.16 13.82 13.26
C LEU A 191 4.26 14.39 14.68
N SER A 192 4.96 15.51 14.85
CA SER A 192 5.06 16.24 16.12
C SER A 192 3.91 17.23 16.29
N ASP A 193 3.32 17.29 17.49
CA ASP A 193 2.13 18.12 17.75
C ASP A 193 2.39 19.63 17.80
N THR A 194 3.65 20.03 17.91
CA THR A 194 4.04 21.42 18.17
C THR A 194 4.43 22.21 16.91
N ILE A 195 4.69 21.56 15.76
CA ILE A 195 5.36 22.19 14.59
C ILE A 195 4.56 22.06 13.27
N ARG A 196 3.39 21.42 13.28
CA ARG A 196 2.56 21.16 12.08
C ARG A 196 2.19 22.34 11.18
N PRO A 197 1.93 23.58 11.65
CA PRO A 197 1.53 24.68 10.76
C PRO A 197 2.62 25.13 9.75
N ASN A 198 3.83 24.55 9.79
CA ASN A 198 4.94 24.88 8.89
C ASN A 198 5.29 23.75 7.89
N LEU A 199 4.35 22.86 7.57
CA LEU A 199 4.54 21.89 6.51
C LEU A 199 4.70 22.60 5.16
N ALA A 200 5.75 22.22 4.41
CA ALA A 200 5.93 22.69 3.05
C ALA A 200 4.75 22.23 2.18
N PHE A 201 4.52 22.91 1.06
CA PHE A 201 3.49 22.49 0.12
C PHE A 201 3.86 21.11 -0.46
N LEU A 202 2.94 20.16 -0.28
CA LEU A 202 3.12 18.75 -0.67
C LEU A 202 2.46 18.47 -2.01
N LEU A 203 3.23 17.84 -2.89
CA LEU A 203 2.77 17.28 -4.16
C LEU A 203 2.11 15.91 -3.94
N PRO A 204 1.35 15.38 -4.91
CA PRO A 204 0.64 14.11 -4.77
C PRO A 204 1.54 12.95 -4.34
N GLU A 205 2.75 12.86 -4.89
CA GLU A 205 3.75 11.83 -4.57
C GLU A 205 4.26 11.88 -3.13
N ASP A 206 4.26 13.07 -2.52
CA ASP A 206 4.73 13.24 -1.14
C ASP A 206 3.71 12.71 -0.14
N PHE A 207 2.42 12.83 -0.46
CA PHE A 207 1.37 12.26 0.38
C PHE A 207 1.46 10.74 0.42
N GLU A 208 1.68 10.13 -0.74
CA GLU A 208 1.88 8.69 -0.85
C GLU A 208 3.13 8.25 -0.08
N THR A 209 4.27 8.91 -0.32
CA THR A 209 5.52 8.62 0.41
C THR A 209 5.34 8.82 1.92
N GLY A 210 4.55 9.81 2.34
CA GLY A 210 4.23 10.10 3.74
C GLY A 210 3.51 8.96 4.45
N VAL A 211 2.44 8.44 3.84
CA VAL A 211 1.72 7.28 4.39
C VAL A 211 2.62 6.04 4.43
N VAL A 212 3.43 5.86 3.40
CA VAL A 212 4.42 4.77 3.30
C VAL A 212 5.47 4.87 4.41
N ALA A 213 5.96 6.08 4.70
CA ALA A 213 6.91 6.34 5.78
C ALA A 213 6.37 6.04 7.18
N MET A 214 5.06 6.23 7.39
CA MET A 214 4.41 5.89 8.65
C MET A 214 4.30 4.37 8.87
N GLN A 215 4.33 3.55 7.82
CA GLN A 215 4.09 2.10 7.91
C GLN A 215 5.10 1.35 8.78
N SER A 216 6.39 1.74 8.74
CA SER A 216 7.45 1.03 9.48
C SER A 216 7.17 1.04 10.99
N ARG A 217 6.97 2.23 11.56
CA ARG A 217 6.72 2.37 13.00
C ARG A 217 5.33 1.87 13.38
N LEU A 218 4.33 2.10 12.54
CA LEU A 218 3.00 1.55 12.73
C LEU A 218 3.05 0.02 12.84
N TRP A 219 3.80 -0.66 11.96
CA TRP A 219 3.95 -2.10 12.01
C TRP A 219 4.60 -2.57 13.31
N GLU A 220 5.71 -1.96 13.73
CA GLU A 220 6.40 -2.32 14.97
C GLU A 220 5.47 -2.24 16.19
N GLU A 221 4.73 -1.13 16.32
CA GLU A 221 3.84 -0.89 17.46
C GLU A 221 2.60 -1.80 17.44
N VAL A 222 1.99 -2.01 16.27
CA VAL A 222 0.83 -2.91 16.12
C VAL A 222 1.19 -4.37 16.38
N GLN A 223 2.35 -4.84 15.90
CA GLN A 223 2.77 -6.23 16.16
C GLN A 223 2.99 -6.48 17.65
N HIS A 224 3.61 -5.53 18.36
CA HIS A 224 3.77 -5.62 19.80
C HIS A 224 2.41 -5.74 20.51
N GLU A 225 1.42 -4.94 20.10
CA GLU A 225 0.07 -5.01 20.66
C GLU A 225 -0.63 -6.35 20.39
N HIS A 226 -0.55 -6.87 19.17
CA HIS A 226 -1.10 -8.18 18.84
C HIS A 226 -0.44 -9.32 19.64
N GLU A 227 0.87 -9.24 19.88
CA GLU A 227 1.60 -10.18 20.74
C GLU A 227 1.21 -10.04 22.22
N THR A 228 1.07 -8.83 22.75
CA THR A 228 0.62 -8.66 24.14
C THR A 228 -0.80 -9.19 24.34
N THR A 229 -1.71 -8.94 23.39
CA THR A 229 -3.08 -9.46 23.39
C THR A 229 -3.12 -10.99 23.29
N LEU A 230 -2.15 -11.58 22.59
CA LEU A 230 -1.95 -13.03 22.47
C LEU A 230 -1.64 -13.70 23.82
N TYR A 231 -0.83 -13.06 24.65
CA TYR A 231 -0.33 -13.63 25.90
C TYR A 231 -1.03 -13.09 27.17
N SER A 232 -1.88 -12.06 27.06
CA SER A 232 -2.71 -11.57 28.16
C SER A 232 -3.87 -12.53 28.46
N VAL A 233 -3.53 -13.68 29.04
CA VAL A 233 -4.48 -14.66 29.58
C VAL A 233 -4.87 -14.22 30.99
N SER A 234 -5.82 -13.30 31.11
CA SER A 234 -6.63 -13.19 32.33
C SER A 234 -8.10 -13.05 31.96
N PRO A 235 -9.01 -13.91 32.47
CA PRO A 235 -10.43 -13.90 32.13
C PRO A 235 -11.18 -12.63 32.57
N SER A 236 -10.53 -11.76 33.33
CA SER A 236 -11.05 -10.51 33.88
C SER A 236 -10.60 -9.26 33.11
N PHE A 237 -9.77 -9.39 32.07
CA PHE A 237 -9.38 -8.23 31.28
C PHE A 237 -10.49 -7.89 30.29
N ASP A 238 -11.23 -6.84 30.61
CA ASP A 238 -12.35 -6.36 29.81
C ASP A 238 -11.79 -5.83 28.48
N ILE A 239 -11.90 -6.65 27.42
CA ILE A 239 -11.50 -6.29 26.04
C ILE A 239 -12.16 -4.97 25.60
N ARG A 240 -13.25 -4.55 26.27
CA ARG A 240 -13.93 -3.28 26.06
C ARG A 240 -13.11 -2.04 26.47
N GLN A 241 -12.08 -2.19 27.29
CA GLN A 241 -11.24 -1.09 27.79
C GLN A 241 -9.82 -1.04 27.22
N ALA A 242 -9.45 -1.97 26.33
CA ALA A 242 -8.27 -1.79 25.49
C ALA A 242 -8.57 -0.73 24.41
N SER A 243 -8.78 0.53 24.84
CA SER A 243 -8.68 1.66 23.95
C SER A 243 -7.22 1.70 23.49
N VAL A 244 -7.03 1.24 22.26
CA VAL A 244 -5.81 1.18 21.47
C VAL A 244 -5.17 2.57 21.43
N GLY A 245 -4.43 2.91 22.47
CA GLY A 245 -3.59 4.10 22.53
C GLY A 245 -2.26 3.79 21.87
N ILE A 246 -2.25 3.40 20.59
CA ILE A 246 -0.99 3.29 19.86
C ILE A 246 -0.49 4.71 19.61
N ALA A 247 0.39 5.18 20.49
CA ALA A 247 0.93 6.53 20.45
C ALA A 247 2.08 6.61 19.42
N GLY A 248 1.75 6.91 18.17
CA GLY A 248 2.74 7.38 17.20
C GLY A 248 3.17 8.80 17.58
N TYR A 249 4.45 9.05 17.84
CA TYR A 249 5.01 10.42 17.99
C TYR A 249 4.26 11.40 18.94
N GLY A 250 3.49 10.92 19.92
CA GLY A 250 2.74 11.75 20.87
C GLY A 250 1.21 11.81 20.66
N LEU A 251 0.70 11.37 19.50
CA LEU A 251 -0.75 11.18 19.23
C LEU A 251 -1.06 9.74 18.85
N SER A 252 -2.34 9.40 18.83
CA SER A 252 -2.74 8.10 18.29
C SER A 252 -2.52 8.04 16.78
N TRP A 253 -2.20 6.86 16.24
CA TRP A 253 -2.03 6.69 14.79
C TRP A 253 -3.26 7.06 13.98
N GLN A 254 -4.47 6.82 14.51
CA GLN A 254 -5.71 7.21 13.84
C GLN A 254 -5.70 8.72 13.57
N VAL A 255 -5.41 9.49 14.60
CA VAL A 255 -5.37 10.95 14.54
C VAL A 255 -4.27 11.44 13.57
N GLN A 256 -3.12 10.76 13.52
CA GLN A 256 -2.04 11.12 12.57
C GLN A 256 -2.41 10.83 11.12
N LEU A 257 -2.93 9.64 10.85
CA LEU A 257 -3.35 9.23 9.51
C LEU A 257 -4.51 10.09 9.01
N ASP A 258 -5.48 10.40 9.87
CA ASP A 258 -6.63 11.25 9.52
C ASP A 258 -6.21 12.69 9.22
N MET A 259 -5.27 13.25 9.99
CA MET A 259 -4.71 14.56 9.68
C MET A 259 -3.95 14.55 8.36
N TRP A 260 -3.18 13.49 8.08
CA TRP A 260 -2.47 13.35 6.81
C TRP A 260 -3.44 13.25 5.63
N ARG A 261 -4.48 12.40 5.74
CA ARG A 261 -5.55 12.28 4.76
C ARG A 261 -6.29 13.60 4.55
N SER A 262 -6.68 14.28 5.62
CA SER A 262 -7.39 15.56 5.53
C SER A 262 -6.56 16.64 4.85
N THR A 263 -5.24 16.64 5.06
CA THR A 263 -4.32 17.57 4.39
C THR A 263 -4.24 17.25 2.89
N MET A 264 -4.14 15.96 2.55
CA MET A 264 -4.17 15.47 1.17
C MET A 264 -5.45 15.89 0.44
N ASP A 265 -6.62 15.66 1.06
CA ASP A 265 -7.91 16.01 0.48
C ASP A 265 -8.05 17.54 0.30
N HIS A 266 -7.51 18.34 1.23
CA HIS A 266 -7.52 19.81 1.12
C HIS A 266 -6.63 20.35 -0.02
N LEU A 267 -5.51 19.68 -0.29
CA LEU A 267 -4.58 20.05 -1.38
C LEU A 267 -4.93 19.38 -2.72
N THR A 268 -5.84 18.41 -2.73
CA THR A 268 -6.33 17.78 -3.95
C THR A 268 -6.93 18.84 -4.87
N GLY A 269 -6.51 18.87 -6.13
CA GLY A 269 -6.93 19.87 -7.11
C GLY A 269 -6.25 21.24 -7.00
N ARG A 270 -5.39 21.47 -5.98
CA ARG A 270 -4.47 22.62 -5.95
C ARG A 270 -3.10 22.31 -6.58
N ASN A 271 -2.81 21.04 -6.80
CA ASN A 271 -1.59 20.53 -7.44
C ASN A 271 -1.57 20.65 -8.98
N VAL A 272 -2.43 21.50 -9.54
CA VAL A 272 -2.57 21.65 -11.00
C VAL A 272 -1.28 22.23 -11.59
N GLY A 273 -0.72 21.53 -12.58
CA GLY A 273 0.45 21.98 -13.32
C GLY A 273 1.79 21.49 -12.78
N PHE A 274 1.82 20.60 -11.78
CA PHE A 274 3.05 19.95 -11.29
C PHE A 274 3.23 18.51 -11.79
N CYS A 275 2.15 17.84 -12.19
CA CYS A 275 2.16 16.55 -12.86
C CYS A 275 0.91 16.40 -13.76
N ASP A 276 0.90 15.39 -14.62
CA ASP A 276 -0.28 15.09 -15.42
C ASP A 276 -1.40 14.47 -14.57
N LYS A 277 -2.63 14.54 -15.08
CA LYS A 277 -3.81 14.12 -14.31
C LYS A 277 -3.82 12.62 -13.99
N SER A 278 -3.24 11.79 -14.86
CA SER A 278 -3.19 10.34 -14.66
C SER A 278 -2.21 9.97 -13.54
N THR A 279 -1.05 10.61 -13.51
CA THR A 279 -0.06 10.49 -12.45
C THR A 279 -0.59 11.01 -11.12
N GLU A 280 -1.24 12.19 -11.10
CA GLU A 280 -1.89 12.73 -9.90
C GLU A 280 -2.92 11.73 -9.33
N THR A 281 -3.79 11.19 -10.19
CA THR A 281 -4.82 10.22 -9.81
C THR A 281 -4.20 8.94 -9.24
N TRP A 282 -3.10 8.47 -9.85
CA TRP A 282 -2.39 7.27 -9.41
C TRP A 282 -1.78 7.43 -8.01
N PHE A 283 -1.16 8.58 -7.72
CA PHE A 283 -0.57 8.85 -6.40
C PHE A 283 -1.62 8.97 -5.30
N TYR A 284 -2.73 9.69 -5.54
CA TYR A 284 -3.80 9.74 -4.54
C TYR A 284 -4.48 8.40 -4.33
N PHE A 285 -4.68 7.62 -5.39
CA PHE A 285 -5.23 6.27 -5.28
C PHE A 285 -4.34 5.39 -4.42
N THR A 286 -3.05 5.30 -4.74
CA THR A 286 -2.09 4.52 -3.94
C THR A 286 -2.03 5.00 -2.49
N ALA A 287 -1.97 6.32 -2.25
CA ALA A 287 -1.99 6.89 -0.89
C ALA A 287 -3.26 6.51 -0.10
N LYS A 288 -4.46 6.60 -0.70
CA LYS A 288 -5.72 6.22 -0.06
C LYS A 288 -5.78 4.73 0.26
N MET A 289 -5.33 3.89 -0.66
CA MET A 289 -5.26 2.43 -0.43
C MET A 289 -4.35 2.11 0.75
N GLN A 290 -3.19 2.77 0.85
CA GLN A 290 -2.27 2.61 1.99
C GLN A 290 -2.85 3.16 3.30
N TYR A 291 -3.55 4.27 3.25
CA TYR A 291 -4.25 4.84 4.40
C TYR A 291 -5.23 3.81 4.97
N HIS A 292 -6.15 3.26 4.17
CA HIS A 292 -7.11 2.28 4.69
C HIS A 292 -6.44 0.97 5.13
N MET A 293 -5.37 0.55 4.44
CA MET A 293 -4.59 -0.62 4.83
C MET A 293 -3.91 -0.46 6.20
N SER A 294 -3.49 0.76 6.54
CA SER A 294 -2.95 1.11 7.86
C SER A 294 -3.95 0.81 8.97
N PHE A 295 -5.21 1.23 8.77
CA PHE A 295 -6.28 0.96 9.72
C PHE A 295 -6.71 -0.50 9.75
N LEU A 296 -6.73 -1.20 8.61
CA LEU A 296 -6.95 -2.65 8.61
C LEU A 296 -5.94 -3.36 9.51
N ARG A 297 -4.66 -2.98 9.43
CA ARG A 297 -3.63 -3.55 10.28
C ARG A 297 -3.82 -3.20 11.76
N MET A 298 -4.20 -1.96 12.10
CA MET A 298 -4.48 -1.56 13.49
C MET A 298 -5.66 -2.32 14.10
N TYR A 299 -6.68 -2.63 13.29
CA TYR A 299 -7.94 -3.17 13.79
C TYR A 299 -8.11 -4.68 13.59
N ALA A 300 -7.26 -5.32 12.81
CA ALA A 300 -7.30 -6.76 12.56
C ALA A 300 -5.91 -7.38 12.63
N ASP A 301 -5.81 -8.52 13.33
CA ASP A 301 -4.62 -9.38 13.31
C ASP A 301 -4.58 -10.13 11.96
N LEU A 302 -4.05 -9.45 10.94
CA LEU A 302 -3.96 -9.98 9.57
C LEU A 302 -3.11 -11.25 9.50
N THR A 303 -2.12 -11.39 10.38
CA THR A 303 -1.28 -12.58 10.47
C THR A 303 -2.06 -13.76 11.06
N LEU A 304 -2.90 -13.55 12.07
CA LEU A 304 -3.80 -14.58 12.57
C LEU A 304 -4.83 -15.03 11.52
N ILE A 305 -5.41 -14.08 10.78
CA ILE A 305 -6.34 -14.41 9.68
C ILE A 305 -5.63 -15.26 8.63
N GLN A 306 -4.43 -14.86 8.21
CA GLN A 306 -3.63 -15.65 7.25
C GLN A 306 -3.31 -17.05 7.79
N ARG A 307 -2.89 -17.18 9.06
CA ARG A 307 -2.59 -18.48 9.68
C ARG A 307 -3.82 -19.40 9.73
N LEU A 308 -5.01 -18.84 9.94
CA LEU A 308 -6.25 -19.62 9.86
C LEU A 308 -6.48 -20.11 8.42
N ILE A 309 -6.39 -19.23 7.43
CA ILE A 309 -6.54 -19.58 6.01
C ILE A 309 -5.55 -20.69 5.62
N ASP A 310 -4.29 -20.54 6.01
CA ASP A 310 -3.24 -21.51 5.74
C ASP A 310 -3.54 -22.85 6.42
N GLY A 311 -4.03 -22.85 7.67
CA GLY A 311 -4.41 -24.08 8.38
C GLY A 311 -5.65 -24.78 7.83
N LEU A 312 -6.57 -24.05 7.22
CA LEU A 312 -7.73 -24.64 6.54
C LEU A 312 -7.37 -25.18 5.14
N SER A 313 -6.38 -24.56 4.50
CA SER A 313 -5.96 -24.91 3.13
C SER A 313 -4.85 -25.97 3.10
N THR A 314 -4.00 -25.97 4.12
CA THR A 314 -2.82 -26.82 4.24
C THR A 314 -2.86 -27.60 5.54
N ASN A 315 -2.56 -28.90 5.51
CA ASN A 315 -2.47 -29.74 6.71
C ASN A 315 -1.19 -29.46 7.54
N ASN A 316 -0.68 -28.22 7.52
CA ASN A 316 0.56 -27.82 8.17
C ASN A 316 0.38 -27.53 9.67
N TYR A 317 -0.86 -27.34 10.14
CA TYR A 317 -1.17 -27.08 11.54
C TYR A 317 -2.02 -28.19 12.15
N SER A 318 -1.87 -28.42 13.46
CA SER A 318 -2.70 -29.39 14.16
C SER A 318 -4.15 -28.90 14.28
N PRO A 319 -5.16 -29.81 14.30
CA PRO A 319 -6.56 -29.42 14.44
C PRO A 319 -6.85 -28.60 15.70
N SER A 320 -6.13 -28.86 16.79
CA SER A 320 -6.27 -28.11 18.04
C SER A 320 -5.77 -26.67 17.91
N LEU A 321 -4.73 -26.43 17.10
CA LEU A 321 -4.22 -25.10 16.83
C LEU A 321 -5.16 -24.31 15.92
N ILE A 322 -5.71 -24.94 14.88
CA ILE A 322 -6.71 -24.34 13.99
C ILE A 322 -7.92 -23.85 14.79
N ARG A 323 -8.47 -24.70 15.68
CA ARG A 323 -9.59 -24.30 16.56
C ARG A 323 -9.26 -23.11 17.46
N ARG A 324 -8.01 -22.96 17.90
CA ARG A 324 -7.59 -21.77 18.68
C ARG A 324 -7.59 -20.51 17.80
N PHE A 325 -7.15 -20.61 16.55
CA PHE A 325 -7.21 -19.50 15.61
C PHE A 325 -8.66 -19.08 15.35
N GLU A 326 -9.55 -20.04 15.09
CA GLU A 326 -10.99 -19.80 14.90
C GLU A 326 -11.62 -19.12 16.12
N ALA A 327 -11.40 -19.65 17.33
CA ALA A 327 -11.96 -19.09 18.55
C ALA A 327 -11.53 -17.63 18.79
N ARG A 328 -10.27 -17.30 18.49
CA ARG A 328 -9.76 -15.92 18.60
C ARG A 328 -10.38 -14.99 17.57
N ILE A 329 -10.51 -15.44 16.31
CA ILE A 329 -11.18 -14.65 15.27
C ILE A 329 -12.67 -14.44 15.62
N GLN A 330 -13.37 -15.46 16.12
CA GLN A 330 -14.75 -15.33 16.59
C GLN A 330 -14.91 -14.37 17.77
N LEU A 331 -13.90 -14.24 18.64
CA LEU A 331 -13.91 -13.25 19.71
C LEU A 331 -13.70 -11.85 19.14
N TRP A 332 -12.72 -11.69 18.24
CA TRP A 332 -12.43 -10.42 17.57
C TRP A 332 -13.63 -9.89 16.77
N THR A 333 -14.36 -10.74 16.05
CA THR A 333 -15.53 -10.32 15.24
C THR A 333 -16.67 -9.71 16.07
N LYS A 334 -16.67 -9.91 17.39
CA LYS A 334 -17.64 -9.30 18.33
C LYS A 334 -17.18 -7.94 18.88
N SER A 335 -15.96 -7.50 18.56
CA SER A 335 -15.36 -6.24 19.04
C SER A 335 -15.72 -5.05 18.13
N SER A 336 -15.49 -3.83 18.63
CA SER A 336 -15.54 -2.61 17.82
C SER A 336 -14.46 -2.60 16.74
N ASN A 337 -13.29 -3.19 16.99
CA ASN A 337 -12.19 -3.25 16.03
C ASN A 337 -12.61 -4.00 14.76
N ALA A 338 -13.38 -5.09 14.88
CA ALA A 338 -13.88 -5.79 13.69
C ALA A 338 -14.81 -4.93 12.83
N LYS A 339 -15.62 -4.05 13.43
CA LYS A 339 -16.44 -3.09 12.67
C LYS A 339 -15.58 -2.07 11.94
N GLN A 340 -14.58 -1.50 12.62
CA GLN A 340 -13.67 -0.56 12.00
C GLN A 340 -12.91 -1.21 10.84
N ALA A 341 -12.35 -2.41 11.07
CA ALA A 341 -11.70 -3.19 10.02
C ALA A 341 -12.64 -3.46 8.83
N LEU A 342 -13.90 -3.83 9.09
CA LEU A 342 -14.88 -4.05 8.03
C LEU A 342 -15.14 -2.79 7.20
N TRP A 343 -15.30 -1.64 7.85
CA TRP A 343 -15.50 -0.36 7.14
C TRP A 343 -14.31 -0.04 6.25
N HIS A 344 -13.08 -0.09 6.76
CA HIS A 344 -11.88 0.14 5.95
C HIS A 344 -11.72 -0.89 4.82
N ALA A 345 -12.09 -2.16 5.02
CA ALA A 345 -12.07 -3.18 3.98
C ALA A 345 -13.05 -2.87 2.83
N VAL A 346 -14.23 -2.31 3.15
CA VAL A 346 -15.21 -1.88 2.15
C VAL A 346 -14.74 -0.63 1.41
N GLN A 347 -14.16 0.33 2.12
CA GLN A 347 -13.60 1.54 1.50
C GLN A 347 -12.46 1.22 0.52
N ILE A 348 -11.62 0.23 0.84
CA ILE A 348 -10.60 -0.29 -0.10
C ILE A 348 -11.24 -0.80 -1.40
N LEU A 349 -12.31 -1.59 -1.31
CA LEU A 349 -13.05 -2.07 -2.47
C LEU A 349 -13.68 -0.92 -3.26
N GLN A 350 -14.25 0.07 -2.57
CA GLN A 350 -14.85 1.25 -3.16
C GLN A 350 -13.83 2.05 -3.99
N GLN A 351 -12.71 2.42 -3.35
CA GLN A 351 -11.65 3.20 -3.99
C GLN A 351 -11.07 2.46 -5.20
N PHE A 352 -10.93 1.13 -5.10
CA PHE A 352 -10.48 0.32 -6.21
C PHE A 352 -11.48 0.34 -7.38
N LYS A 353 -12.79 0.17 -7.12
CA LYS A 353 -13.83 0.21 -8.15
C LYS A 353 -13.91 1.58 -8.85
N GLU A 354 -13.86 2.66 -8.07
CA GLU A 354 -13.92 4.04 -8.59
C GLU A 354 -12.72 4.35 -9.50
N THR A 355 -11.54 3.80 -9.19
CA THR A 355 -10.30 4.12 -9.91
C THR A 355 -9.99 3.12 -11.03
N ALA A 356 -10.44 1.87 -10.95
CA ALA A 356 -10.10 0.79 -11.88
C ALA A 356 -10.48 1.11 -13.34
N LEU A 357 -11.62 1.77 -13.56
CA LEU A 357 -12.05 2.17 -14.91
C LEU A 357 -11.08 3.21 -15.52
N GLY A 358 -10.60 4.16 -14.71
CA GLY A 358 -9.63 5.17 -15.13
C GLY A 358 -8.28 4.55 -15.49
N ILE A 359 -7.78 3.64 -14.65
CA ILE A 359 -6.51 2.92 -14.87
C ILE A 359 -6.56 2.09 -16.16
N LYS A 360 -7.68 1.39 -16.40
CA LYS A 360 -7.89 0.63 -17.63
C LYS A 360 -7.90 1.53 -18.86
N ALA A 361 -8.58 2.67 -18.79
CA ALA A 361 -8.64 3.63 -19.89
C ALA A 361 -7.25 4.22 -20.21
N SER A 362 -6.42 4.48 -19.20
CA SER A 362 -5.07 5.03 -19.36
C SER A 362 -4.00 3.99 -19.71
N ARG A 363 -4.37 2.70 -19.81
CA ARG A 363 -3.44 1.56 -19.95
C ARG A 363 -2.31 1.59 -18.90
N SER A 364 -2.59 2.10 -17.70
CA SER A 364 -1.60 2.19 -16.63
C SER A 364 -1.55 0.89 -15.82
N LEU A 365 -0.41 0.63 -15.19
CA LEU A 365 -0.26 -0.55 -14.34
C LEU A 365 -0.87 -0.31 -12.96
N VAL A 366 -1.64 -1.29 -12.49
CA VAL A 366 -2.11 -1.32 -11.11
C VAL A 366 -0.93 -1.68 -10.21
N CYS A 367 -0.63 -0.82 -9.24
CA CYS A 367 0.47 -1.06 -8.32
C CYS A 367 0.23 -2.35 -7.50
N PRO A 368 1.19 -3.30 -7.42
CA PRO A 368 1.01 -4.54 -6.65
C PRO A 368 0.66 -4.34 -5.17
N SER A 369 1.08 -3.21 -4.59
CA SER A 369 0.69 -2.85 -3.22
C SER A 369 -0.82 -2.65 -3.08
N THR A 370 -1.49 -2.05 -4.07
CA THR A 370 -2.94 -1.82 -4.08
C THR A 370 -3.74 -3.10 -4.29
N VAL A 371 -3.24 -4.01 -5.13
CA VAL A 371 -3.77 -5.39 -5.27
C VAL A 371 -3.73 -6.11 -3.93
N THR A 372 -2.63 -5.94 -3.19
CA THR A 372 -2.45 -6.53 -1.86
C THR A 372 -3.42 -5.93 -0.85
N CYS A 373 -3.62 -4.61 -0.84
CA CYS A 373 -4.62 -3.97 0.02
C CYS A 373 -6.02 -4.59 -0.23
N LEU A 374 -6.41 -4.75 -1.49
CA LEU A 374 -7.71 -5.35 -1.86
C LEU A 374 -7.81 -6.82 -1.44
N PHE A 375 -6.73 -7.60 -1.61
CA PHE A 375 -6.65 -8.97 -1.15
C PHE A 375 -6.80 -9.09 0.38
N ARG A 376 -6.06 -8.27 1.15
CA ARG A 376 -6.12 -8.26 2.61
C ARG A 376 -7.50 -7.82 3.12
N ALA A 377 -8.11 -6.83 2.47
CA ALA A 377 -9.49 -6.44 2.75
C ALA A 377 -10.48 -7.60 2.54
N ALA A 378 -10.35 -8.35 1.44
CA ALA A 378 -11.19 -9.53 1.19
C ALA A 378 -11.00 -10.63 2.26
N GLN A 379 -9.78 -10.85 2.74
CA GLN A 379 -9.51 -11.81 3.83
C GLN A 379 -10.17 -11.39 5.15
N VAL A 380 -10.15 -10.09 5.48
CA VAL A 380 -10.84 -9.53 6.65
C VAL A 380 -12.35 -9.75 6.54
N VAL A 381 -12.93 -9.46 5.37
CA VAL A 381 -14.36 -9.67 5.10
C VAL A 381 -14.72 -11.15 5.18
N TRP A 382 -13.89 -12.04 4.63
CA TRP A 382 -14.07 -13.49 4.74
C TRP A 382 -14.09 -13.93 6.20
N ALA A 383 -13.12 -13.50 7.01
CA ALA A 383 -13.01 -13.88 8.42
C ALA A 383 -14.25 -13.45 9.22
N ILE A 384 -14.78 -12.26 8.92
CA ILE A 384 -16.03 -11.74 9.52
C ILE A 384 -17.22 -12.57 9.06
N CYS A 385 -17.42 -12.75 7.76
CA CYS A 385 -18.58 -13.46 7.22
C CYS A 385 -18.64 -14.91 7.71
N ARG A 386 -17.51 -15.63 7.68
CA ARG A 386 -17.40 -17.01 8.18
C ARG A 386 -17.74 -17.12 9.67
N SER A 387 -17.42 -16.10 10.46
CA SER A 387 -17.71 -16.10 11.90
C SER A 387 -19.17 -15.78 12.23
N VAL A 388 -19.94 -15.26 11.27
CA VAL A 388 -21.39 -14.98 11.41
C VAL A 388 -22.18 -16.17 10.88
N LEU A 389 -22.34 -17.17 11.76
CA LEU A 389 -22.93 -18.48 11.44
C LEU A 389 -24.46 -18.47 11.31
N SER A 390 -25.15 -17.54 11.97
CA SER A 390 -26.61 -17.37 11.89
C SER A 390 -26.95 -15.97 11.43
N CYS A 391 -27.73 -15.85 10.35
CA CYS A 391 -28.15 -14.57 9.81
C CYS A 391 -29.67 -14.45 9.80
N ASP A 392 -30.23 -13.76 10.80
CA ASP A 392 -31.67 -13.52 10.88
C ASP A 392 -32.22 -12.75 9.66
N LEU A 393 -31.36 -12.03 8.92
CA LEU A 393 -31.73 -11.36 7.67
C LEU A 393 -31.91 -12.35 6.51
N CYS A 394 -31.20 -13.47 6.52
CA CYS A 394 -31.37 -14.55 5.54
C CYS A 394 -32.57 -15.44 5.87
N GLU A 395 -32.95 -15.54 7.15
CA GLU A 395 -34.15 -16.29 7.56
C GLU A 395 -35.44 -15.55 7.15
N THR A 396 -35.44 -14.22 7.24
CA THR A 396 -36.59 -13.36 6.92
C THR A 396 -36.73 -13.01 5.44
N SER A 397 -35.67 -13.07 4.63
CA SER A 397 -35.71 -12.76 3.18
C SER A 397 -36.45 -13.80 2.32
N SER A 398 -36.90 -14.91 2.91
CA SER A 398 -37.88 -15.81 2.28
C SER A 398 -39.30 -15.21 2.22
N ALA A 399 -39.54 -14.08 2.91
CA ALA A 399 -40.80 -13.34 2.87
C ALA A 399 -40.55 -11.88 2.42
N GLN A 400 -40.83 -11.61 1.14
CA GLN A 400 -41.09 -10.32 0.49
C GLN A 400 -40.19 -9.09 0.80
N HIS A 401 -39.64 -8.53 -0.29
CA HIS A 401 -38.98 -7.23 -0.34
C HIS A 401 -39.86 -6.10 0.23
N ASP A 402 -39.53 -5.63 1.44
CA ASP A 402 -39.84 -4.28 1.88
C ASP A 402 -38.52 -3.58 2.24
N ASN A 403 -38.11 -2.62 1.41
CA ASN A 403 -36.80 -1.95 1.44
C ASN A 403 -36.65 -0.94 2.60
N THR A 404 -37.38 -1.09 3.69
CA THR A 404 -37.35 -0.16 4.83
C THR A 404 -36.96 -0.89 6.11
N TRP A 405 -35.65 -1.09 6.27
CA TRP A 405 -35.03 -1.60 7.50
C TRP A 405 -35.00 -0.53 8.61
N HIS A 406 -36.16 0.03 8.98
CA HIS A 406 -36.27 0.99 10.08
C HIS A 406 -36.72 0.29 11.36
N THR A 407 -35.99 0.51 12.46
CA THR A 407 -36.48 0.14 13.80
C THR A 407 -37.53 1.15 14.29
N HIS A 408 -38.35 0.77 15.28
CA HIS A 408 -39.39 1.62 15.91
C HIS A 408 -38.92 2.99 16.45
N ARG A 409 -37.63 3.33 16.37
CA ARG A 409 -37.03 4.61 16.80
C ARG A 409 -36.35 5.40 15.69
N GLY A 410 -36.55 5.07 14.42
CA GLY A 410 -35.93 5.76 13.28
C GLY A 410 -34.46 5.39 13.03
N VAL A 411 -33.90 4.42 13.77
CA VAL A 411 -32.54 3.91 13.54
C VAL A 411 -32.56 2.86 12.43
N LYS A 412 -31.71 3.04 11.41
CA LYS A 412 -31.50 2.07 10.32
C LYS A 412 -30.97 0.75 10.92
N ALA A 413 -31.63 -0.36 10.65
CA ALA A 413 -31.24 -1.68 11.17
C ALA A 413 -30.03 -2.28 10.42
N VAL A 414 -29.83 -1.86 9.17
CA VAL A 414 -28.72 -2.27 8.29
C VAL A 414 -28.14 -1.04 7.60
N TYR A 415 -26.82 -0.85 7.69
CA TYR A 415 -26.10 0.22 7.00
C TYR A 415 -25.34 -0.32 5.79
N ASP A 416 -25.47 0.33 4.64
CA ASP A 416 -24.61 0.07 3.50
C ASP A 416 -23.28 0.78 3.71
N LEU A 417 -22.21 0.01 3.82
CA LEU A 417 -20.88 0.54 4.15
C LEU A 417 -20.21 1.27 2.98
N MET A 418 -20.74 1.17 1.75
CA MET A 418 -20.30 1.98 0.60
C MET A 418 -20.85 3.41 0.66
N GLU A 419 -22.01 3.59 1.26
CA GLU A 419 -22.68 4.89 1.38
C GLU A 419 -22.31 5.61 2.68
N LEU A 420 -21.74 4.88 3.64
CA LEU A 420 -21.38 5.38 4.98
C LEU A 420 -20.07 6.18 4.96
N GLN A 421 -20.14 7.43 4.51
CA GLN A 421 -18.99 8.34 4.40
C GLN A 421 -18.98 9.48 5.43
N ASN A 422 -20.07 9.69 6.17
CA ASN A 422 -20.15 10.74 7.19
C ASN A 422 -19.66 10.23 8.55
N ASP A 423 -18.68 10.90 9.14
CA ASP A 423 -18.10 10.59 10.46
C ASP A 423 -19.17 10.47 11.56
N GLY A 424 -20.25 11.26 11.49
CA GLY A 424 -21.36 11.19 12.44
C GLY A 424 -22.19 9.91 12.32
N GLU A 425 -22.46 9.45 11.10
CA GLU A 425 -23.20 8.20 10.85
C GLU A 425 -22.32 6.98 11.15
N LEU A 426 -21.02 7.07 10.87
CA LEU A 426 -20.04 6.03 11.20
C LEU A 426 -19.96 5.81 12.72
N GLY A 427 -19.87 6.89 13.51
CA GLY A 427 -19.90 6.82 14.97
C GLY A 427 -21.20 6.19 15.45
N PHE A 428 -22.34 6.60 14.88
CA PHE A 428 -23.64 6.06 15.24
C PHE A 428 -23.78 4.55 14.92
N TRP A 429 -23.29 4.10 13.77
CA TRP A 429 -23.24 2.67 13.42
C TRP A 429 -22.33 1.87 14.37
N ASN A 430 -21.19 2.46 14.74
CA ASN A 430 -20.24 1.84 15.67
C ASN A 430 -20.89 1.59 17.04
N ASP A 431 -21.65 2.55 17.55
CA ASP A 431 -22.27 2.50 18.88
C ASP A 431 -23.51 1.60 18.95
N ASN A 432 -24.35 1.58 17.90
CA ASN A 432 -25.67 0.96 17.98
C ASN A 432 -25.77 -0.54 17.63
N ARG A 433 -24.64 -1.25 17.49
CA ARG A 433 -24.61 -2.68 17.08
C ARG A 433 -25.45 -2.99 15.82
N ALA A 434 -25.63 -2.00 14.95
CA ALA A 434 -26.39 -2.17 13.72
C ALA A 434 -25.68 -3.13 12.76
N LYS A 435 -26.46 -3.86 11.94
CA LYS A 435 -25.92 -4.77 10.93
C LYS A 435 -25.36 -3.97 9.75
N ALA A 436 -24.50 -4.61 8.97
CA ALA A 436 -23.86 -4.00 7.82
C ALA A 436 -24.17 -4.78 6.53
N SER A 437 -24.19 -4.07 5.42
CA SER A 437 -24.29 -4.62 4.07
C SER A 437 -23.36 -3.91 3.10
N ILE A 438 -23.20 -4.49 1.93
CA ILE A 438 -22.52 -3.91 0.77
C ILE A 438 -23.40 -4.09 -0.45
N GLY A 439 -23.89 -3.00 -1.06
CA GLY A 439 -24.84 -3.07 -2.17
C GLY A 439 -26.08 -3.88 -1.82
N ASN A 440 -26.64 -3.69 -0.61
CA ASN A 440 -27.72 -4.48 -0.01
C ASN A 440 -27.42 -5.97 0.28
N ILE A 441 -26.19 -6.44 0.09
CA ILE A 441 -25.80 -7.82 0.46
C ILE A 441 -25.30 -7.82 1.92
N PRO A 442 -25.97 -8.52 2.86
CA PRO A 442 -25.55 -8.52 4.26
C PRO A 442 -24.27 -9.33 4.48
N PHE A 443 -23.39 -8.86 5.37
CA PHE A 443 -22.17 -9.58 5.74
C PHE A 443 -22.49 -10.81 6.61
N CYS A 444 -22.58 -12.00 5.99
CA CYS A 444 -22.81 -13.26 6.68
C CYS A 444 -22.29 -14.46 5.88
N ALA A 445 -22.18 -15.64 6.52
CA ALA A 445 -21.69 -16.86 5.88
C ALA A 445 -22.47 -17.25 4.60
N CYS A 446 -23.80 -17.05 4.59
CA CYS A 446 -24.65 -17.36 3.44
C CYS A 446 -24.29 -16.58 2.17
N HIS A 447 -23.91 -15.31 2.32
CA HIS A 447 -23.59 -14.40 1.22
C HIS A 447 -22.09 -14.21 1.02
N MET A 448 -21.26 -14.87 1.82
CA MET A 448 -19.80 -14.79 1.74
C MET A 448 -19.27 -15.01 0.31
N PRO A 449 -19.75 -16.01 -0.48
CA PRO A 449 -19.29 -16.17 -1.86
C PRO A 449 -19.56 -14.94 -2.73
N ALA A 450 -20.78 -14.39 -2.66
CA ALA A 450 -21.18 -13.22 -3.43
C ALA A 450 -20.41 -11.96 -3.03
N ILE A 451 -20.10 -11.79 -1.75
CA ILE A 451 -19.28 -10.67 -1.28
C ILE A 451 -17.84 -10.81 -1.79
N LEU A 452 -17.26 -12.01 -1.74
CA LEU A 452 -15.92 -12.26 -2.27
C LEU A 452 -15.85 -12.07 -3.79
N ASP A 453 -16.92 -12.36 -4.52
CA ASP A 453 -17.02 -12.07 -5.95
C ASP A 453 -16.83 -10.58 -6.26
N LEU A 454 -17.35 -9.67 -5.43
CA LEU A 454 -17.14 -8.23 -5.62
C LEU A 454 -15.64 -7.86 -5.63
N TYR A 455 -14.83 -8.50 -4.78
CA TYR A 455 -13.39 -8.28 -4.71
C TYR A 455 -12.66 -8.93 -5.90
N ILE A 456 -13.03 -10.15 -6.28
CA ILE A 456 -12.45 -10.89 -7.40
C ILE A 456 -12.72 -10.15 -8.73
N GLU A 457 -13.97 -9.73 -8.96
CA GLU A 457 -14.35 -8.98 -10.16
C GLU A 457 -13.57 -7.67 -10.26
N SER A 458 -13.44 -6.94 -9.15
CA SER A 458 -12.68 -5.69 -9.12
C SER A 458 -11.22 -5.90 -9.51
N LEU A 459 -10.59 -6.96 -8.98
CA LEU A 459 -9.24 -7.37 -9.35
C LEU A 459 -9.14 -7.69 -10.85
N GLN A 460 -10.04 -8.51 -11.39
CA GLN A 460 -10.04 -8.91 -12.79
C GLN A 460 -10.25 -7.73 -13.75
N MET A 461 -11.15 -6.79 -13.41
CA MET A 461 -11.46 -5.61 -14.22
C MET A 461 -10.26 -4.68 -14.45
N SER A 462 -9.32 -4.66 -13.49
CA SER A 462 -8.21 -3.71 -13.45
C SER A 462 -6.95 -4.17 -14.20
N THR A 463 -6.91 -5.41 -14.69
CA THR A 463 -5.72 -5.95 -15.35
C THR A 463 -5.83 -5.88 -16.87
N LEU A 464 -4.79 -5.38 -17.53
CA LEU A 464 -4.58 -5.50 -18.97
C LEU A 464 -4.21 -6.96 -19.38
N GLY A 465 -4.79 -7.98 -18.73
CA GLY A 465 -4.43 -9.40 -18.93
C GLY A 465 -3.21 -9.93 -18.13
N TRP A 466 -3.04 -9.52 -16.88
CA TRP A 466 -1.79 -9.73 -16.12
C TRP A 466 -1.91 -10.93 -15.19
N SER A 467 -0.91 -11.80 -15.24
CA SER A 467 -0.80 -13.00 -14.40
C SER A 467 -0.62 -12.72 -12.91
N SER A 468 -0.26 -11.50 -12.51
CA SER A 468 -0.02 -11.18 -11.09
C SER A 468 -1.27 -11.22 -10.24
N VAL A 469 -2.43 -11.05 -10.86
CA VAL A 469 -3.72 -11.08 -10.18
C VAL A 469 -4.31 -12.49 -10.13
N THR A 470 -3.96 -13.37 -11.06
CA THR A 470 -4.51 -14.74 -11.12
C THR A 470 -4.29 -15.53 -9.82
N PRO A 471 -3.07 -15.61 -9.24
CA PRO A 471 -2.87 -16.28 -7.96
C PRO A 471 -3.70 -15.69 -6.83
N VAL A 472 -3.93 -14.37 -6.86
CA VAL A 472 -4.71 -13.65 -5.85
C VAL A 472 -6.20 -13.98 -5.99
N THR A 473 -6.74 -13.96 -7.22
CA THR A 473 -8.14 -14.32 -7.48
C THR A 473 -8.41 -15.78 -7.19
N ASP A 474 -7.48 -16.67 -7.52
CA ASP A 474 -7.59 -18.11 -7.23
C ASP A 474 -7.60 -18.38 -5.72
N ALA A 475 -6.72 -17.68 -4.98
CA ALA A 475 -6.69 -17.76 -3.53
C ALA A 475 -8.02 -17.29 -2.90
N LEU A 476 -8.60 -16.19 -3.39
CA LEU A 476 -9.91 -15.72 -2.91
C LEU A 476 -11.05 -16.64 -3.32
N ALA A 477 -11.00 -17.23 -4.51
CA ALA A 477 -12.00 -18.20 -4.96
C ALA A 477 -11.98 -19.46 -4.07
N ALA A 478 -10.81 -19.91 -3.64
CA ALA A 478 -10.67 -21.03 -2.71
C ALA A 478 -11.31 -20.76 -1.34
N LEU A 479 -11.26 -19.51 -0.85
CA LEU A 479 -11.91 -19.11 0.41
C LEU A 479 -13.43 -19.31 0.41
N LYS A 480 -14.08 -19.26 -0.77
CA LYS A 480 -15.52 -19.49 -0.90
C LYS A 480 -15.95 -20.88 -0.47
N LEU A 481 -15.04 -21.86 -0.59
CA LEU A 481 -15.29 -23.27 -0.27
C LEU A 481 -15.11 -23.55 1.23
N GLN A 482 -14.57 -22.61 1.99
CA GLN A 482 -14.29 -22.72 3.42
C GLN A 482 -15.43 -22.12 4.25
N GLN A 483 -16.66 -22.60 4.07
CA GLN A 483 -17.83 -22.19 4.88
C GLN A 483 -17.84 -22.81 6.28
#